data_AF-A0A521T5B3-F1
#
_entry.id   AF-A0A521T5B3-F1
#
_cell.length_a   1.000
_cell.length_b   1.000
_cell.length_c   1.000
_cell.angle_alpha   90.00
_cell.angle_beta   90.00
_cell.angle_gamma   90.00
#
_symmetry.space_group_name_H-M   'P 1'
#
loop_
_entity.id
_entity.type
_entity.pdbx_description
1 polymer ?
#
loop_
_entity_poly.entity_id
_entity_poly.type
_entity_poly.pdbx_seq_one_letter_code
_entity_poly.pdbx_strand_id
1 'polypeptide(L)'
;MAGKHIPHHILAVDALVINQNGDVLMIDSPKRGWEFPGGQIEPGESISQAIRREVLEEARVDVKVERLIGIFHNVRANLVVIGLLCSHVSGEPGPSDESNNSEWVPREEVLTRPDSEFIHDRLKEMLDYEEKSVYQAYQNDPGGPDGYRLLESFDL
;
A
#
# COMPACT_ATOMS: atom_id res chain seq x y z
N MET A 1 1.37 7.31 40.97
CA MET A 1 0.39 7.30 39.86
C MET A 1 0.95 6.42 38.77
N ALA A 2 0.26 5.33 38.41
CA ALA A 2 0.67 4.51 37.27
C ALA A 2 0.69 5.40 36.02
N GLY A 3 1.79 5.36 35.25
CA GLY A 3 1.92 6.15 34.03
C GLY A 3 0.74 5.87 33.11
N LYS A 4 0.07 6.93 32.63
CA LYS A 4 -1.01 6.82 31.64
C LYS A 4 -0.47 6.05 30.44
N HIS A 5 -1.05 4.89 30.12
CA HIS A 5 -0.72 4.17 28.90
C HIS A 5 -1.11 5.07 27.72
N ILE A 6 -0.13 5.46 26.91
CA ILE A 6 -0.35 6.23 25.69
C ILE A 6 -0.54 5.18 24.59
N PRO A 7 -1.71 5.14 23.92
CA PRO A 7 -1.90 4.24 22.78
C PRO A 7 -0.92 4.59 21.67
N HIS A 8 -0.24 3.57 21.12
CA HIS A 8 0.67 3.73 20.00
C HIS A 8 0.09 3.02 18.78
N HIS A 9 0.11 3.69 17.63
CA HIS A 9 -0.22 3.10 16.34
C HIS A 9 1.04 3.06 15.48
N ILE A 10 1.17 2.04 14.65
CA ILE A 10 2.13 1.99 13.56
C ILE A 10 1.48 2.69 12.37
N LEU A 11 2.20 3.63 11.76
CA LEU A 11 1.80 4.23 10.50
C LEU A 11 2.63 3.61 9.38
N ALA A 12 1.95 3.24 8.30
CA ALA A 12 2.56 2.73 7.09
C ALA A 12 1.94 3.42 5.86
N VAL A 13 2.59 3.28 4.72
CA VAL A 13 2.19 3.86 3.44
C VAL A 13 2.21 2.79 2.37
N ASP A 14 1.25 2.85 1.44
CA ASP A 14 1.17 2.01 0.24
C ASP A 14 1.08 2.95 -0.98
N ALA A 15 1.77 2.65 -2.07
CA ALA A 15 1.71 3.45 -3.30
C ALA A 15 1.01 2.72 -4.46
N LEU A 16 -0.03 3.36 -4.99
CA LEU A 16 -0.47 3.10 -6.35
C LEU A 16 0.33 4.01 -7.29
N VAL A 17 1.41 3.48 -7.88
CA VAL A 17 2.24 4.25 -8.83
C VAL A 17 1.77 3.97 -10.24
N ILE A 18 1.48 5.03 -11.00
CA ILE A 18 1.02 4.94 -12.39
C ILE A 18 2.06 5.61 -13.30
N ASN A 19 2.46 4.92 -14.38
CA ASN A 19 3.32 5.47 -15.41
C ASN A 19 2.52 6.20 -16.52
N GLN A 20 3.23 6.79 -17.48
CA GLN A 20 2.62 7.50 -18.61
C GLN A 20 1.77 6.62 -19.56
N ASN A 21 1.94 5.29 -19.53
CA ASN A 21 1.16 4.35 -20.32
C ASN A 21 -0.12 3.90 -19.57
N GLY A 22 -0.27 4.25 -18.30
CA GLY A 22 -1.34 3.77 -17.43
C GLY A 22 -1.03 2.46 -16.73
N ASP A 23 0.20 1.93 -16.85
CA ASP A 23 0.63 0.72 -16.15
C ASP A 23 0.89 1.03 -14.68
N VAL A 24 0.68 0.03 -13.82
CA VAL A 24 0.85 0.11 -12.37
C VAL A 24 2.16 -0.56 -11.96
N LEU A 25 2.91 0.08 -11.08
CA LEU A 25 4.11 -0.53 -10.47
C LEU A 25 3.69 -1.61 -9.47
N MET A 26 4.22 -2.81 -9.64
CA MET A 26 4.05 -3.93 -8.71
C MET A 26 5.42 -4.44 -8.26
N ILE A 27 5.52 -4.87 -6.99
CA ILE A 27 6.71 -5.52 -6.41
C ILE A 27 6.38 -6.96 -6.04
N ASP A 28 7.35 -7.87 -6.17
CA ASP A 28 7.27 -9.23 -5.63
C ASP A 28 7.97 -9.26 -4.26
N SER A 29 7.18 -9.10 -3.20
CA SER A 29 7.66 -9.12 -1.83
C SER A 29 7.97 -10.54 -1.37
N PRO A 30 9.14 -10.81 -0.74
CA PRO A 30 9.51 -12.15 -0.27
C PRO A 30 8.51 -12.81 0.68
N LYS A 31 7.65 -12.02 1.34
CA LYS A 31 6.67 -12.51 2.32
C LYS A 31 5.24 -12.54 1.80
N ARG A 32 4.87 -11.61 0.92
CA ARG A 32 3.46 -11.37 0.54
C ARG A 32 3.18 -11.65 -0.94
N GLY A 33 4.22 -11.94 -1.74
CA GLY A 33 4.09 -12.08 -3.19
C GLY A 33 3.88 -10.73 -3.85
N TRP A 34 3.16 -10.72 -4.98
CA TRP A 34 2.93 -9.51 -5.77
C TRP A 34 1.98 -8.52 -5.10
N GLU A 35 2.45 -7.29 -4.90
CA GLU A 35 1.71 -6.20 -4.24
C GLU A 35 2.19 -4.81 -4.67
N PHE A 36 1.55 -3.75 -4.14
CA PHE A 36 2.06 -2.38 -4.25
C PHE A 36 3.33 -2.19 -3.39
N PRO A 37 4.25 -1.29 -3.77
CA PRO A 37 5.36 -0.89 -2.90
C PRO A 37 4.86 -0.08 -1.69
N GLY A 38 5.55 -0.19 -0.56
CA GLY A 38 5.18 0.49 0.67
C GLY A 38 5.79 -0.10 1.94
N GLY A 39 5.73 0.66 3.02
CA GLY A 39 6.35 0.29 4.29
C GLY A 39 6.01 1.23 5.43
N GLN A 40 6.71 1.07 6.55
CA GLN A 40 6.44 1.84 7.77
C GLN A 40 7.04 3.25 7.65
N ILE A 41 6.34 4.25 8.20
CA ILE A 41 6.88 5.61 8.28
C ILE A 41 7.92 5.65 9.40
N GLU A 42 9.12 6.14 9.09
CA GLU A 42 10.18 6.28 10.09
C GLU A 42 10.07 7.59 10.90
N PRO A 43 10.65 7.64 12.12
CA PRO A 43 10.69 8.87 12.91
C PRO A 43 11.35 10.03 12.16
N GLY A 44 10.63 11.14 12.02
CA GLY A 44 11.11 12.35 11.35
C GLY A 44 10.74 12.43 9.87
N GLU A 45 10.13 11.40 9.30
CA GLU A 45 9.60 11.43 7.94
C GLU A 45 8.17 12.00 7.90
N SER A 46 7.88 12.79 6.88
CA SER A 46 6.50 12.99 6.43
C SER A 46 6.02 11.79 5.62
N ILE A 47 4.70 11.63 5.50
CA ILE A 47 4.04 10.59 4.69
C ILE A 47 4.63 10.54 3.27
N SER A 48 4.82 11.70 2.64
CA SER A 48 5.36 11.79 1.27
C SER A 48 6.85 11.45 1.19
N GLN A 49 7.63 11.65 2.27
CA GLN A 49 9.03 11.22 2.32
C GLN A 49 9.12 9.71 2.43
N ALA A 50 8.35 9.12 3.35
CA ALA A 50 8.32 7.67 3.56
C ALA A 50 7.99 6.94 2.26
N ILE A 51 6.90 7.29 1.59
CA ILE A 51 6.52 6.53 0.38
C ILE A 51 7.52 6.68 -0.77
N ARG A 52 8.16 7.86 -0.90
CA ARG A 52 9.20 8.06 -1.92
C ARG A 52 10.46 7.25 -1.62
N ARG A 53 10.81 7.08 -0.34
CA ARG A 53 11.90 6.21 0.10
C ARG A 53 11.56 4.74 -0.19
N GLU A 54 10.42 4.26 0.27
CA GLU A 54 9.98 2.87 0.09
C GLU A 54 9.96 2.46 -1.39
N VAL A 55 9.33 3.27 -2.26
CA VAL A 55 9.27 2.96 -3.71
C VAL A 55 10.68 2.94 -4.34
N LEU A 56 11.59 3.80 -3.88
CA LEU A 56 12.96 3.82 -4.37
C LEU A 56 13.74 2.57 -3.90
N GLU A 57 13.59 2.19 -2.64
CA GLU A 57 14.26 1.04 -2.02
C GLU A 57 13.77 -0.29 -2.63
N GLU A 58 12.45 -0.47 -2.74
CA GLU A 58 11.84 -1.73 -3.18
C GLU A 58 11.79 -1.88 -4.71
N ALA A 59 11.77 -0.77 -5.46
CA ALA A 59 11.53 -0.83 -6.91
C ALA A 59 12.48 0.01 -7.77
N ARG A 60 13.44 0.75 -7.18
CA ARG A 60 14.40 1.61 -7.90
C ARG A 60 13.74 2.73 -8.73
N VAL A 61 12.54 3.14 -8.32
CA VAL A 61 11.72 4.12 -9.03
C VAL A 61 11.56 5.38 -8.18
N ASP A 62 11.76 6.55 -8.79
CA ASP A 62 11.41 7.84 -8.17
C ASP A 62 9.99 8.23 -8.59
N VAL A 63 9.24 8.75 -7.62
CA VAL A 63 7.83 9.08 -7.77
C VAL A 63 7.49 10.44 -7.21
N LYS A 64 6.40 11.01 -7.73
CA LYS A 64 5.74 12.19 -7.18
C LYS A 64 4.42 11.76 -6.58
N VAL A 65 4.20 12.12 -5.31
CA VAL A 65 2.92 11.91 -4.64
C VAL A 65 1.91 12.90 -5.19
N GLU A 66 0.77 12.39 -5.67
CA GLU A 66 -0.31 13.20 -6.22
C GLU A 66 -1.37 13.49 -5.15
N ARG A 67 -1.91 12.44 -4.52
CA ARG A 67 -2.93 12.59 -3.46
C ARG A 67 -3.12 11.32 -2.62
N LEU A 68 -3.80 11.49 -1.49
CA LEU A 68 -4.37 10.41 -0.69
C LEU A 68 -5.53 9.76 -1.45
N ILE A 69 -5.57 8.42 -1.45
CA ILE A 69 -6.64 7.62 -2.06
C ILE A 69 -7.25 6.59 -1.12
N GLY A 70 -6.56 6.24 -0.02
CA GLY A 70 -7.08 5.28 0.94
C GLY A 70 -6.50 5.41 2.34
N ILE A 71 -7.28 5.04 3.34
CA ILE A 71 -6.82 4.78 4.71
C ILE A 71 -7.34 3.41 5.14
N PHE A 72 -6.43 2.49 5.44
CA PHE A 72 -6.74 1.11 5.82
C PHE A 72 -6.28 0.86 7.25
N HIS A 73 -7.22 0.64 8.17
CA HIS A 73 -6.97 0.55 9.59
C HIS A 73 -7.16 -0.89 10.09
N ASN A 74 -6.05 -1.57 10.41
CA ASN A 74 -6.09 -2.84 11.11
C ASN A 74 -6.23 -2.62 12.62
N VAL A 75 -7.45 -2.73 13.13
CA VAL A 75 -7.78 -2.39 14.53
C VAL A 75 -7.15 -3.35 15.54
N ARG A 76 -6.79 -4.58 15.12
CA ARG A 76 -6.13 -5.56 15.99
C ARG A 76 -4.61 -5.38 16.04
N ALA A 77 -4.03 -4.93 14.93
CA ALA A 77 -2.59 -4.69 14.83
C ALA A 77 -2.18 -3.28 15.25
N ASN A 78 -3.13 -2.39 15.56
CA ASN A 78 -2.90 -0.95 15.74
C ASN A 78 -2.12 -0.35 14.56
N LEU A 79 -2.41 -0.81 13.34
CA LEU A 79 -1.72 -0.41 12.12
C LEU A 79 -2.67 0.42 11.27
N VAL A 80 -2.23 1.61 10.87
CA VAL A 80 -2.91 2.46 9.90
C VAL A 80 -2.03 2.55 8.66
N VAL A 81 -2.56 2.10 7.54
CA VAL A 81 -1.88 2.16 6.24
C VAL A 81 -2.52 3.25 5.39
N ILE A 82 -1.69 4.12 4.83
CA ILE A 82 -2.09 5.29 4.06
C ILE A 82 -1.81 5.02 2.58
N GLY A 83 -2.85 4.82 1.78
CA GLY A 83 -2.77 4.58 0.35
C GLY A 83 -2.63 5.88 -0.43
N LEU A 84 -1.58 6.00 -1.24
CA LEU A 84 -1.24 7.20 -2.00
C LEU A 84 -1.22 6.92 -3.49
N LEU A 85 -1.85 7.80 -4.27
CA LEU A 85 -1.65 7.85 -5.72
C LEU A 85 -0.34 8.57 -6.01
N CYS A 86 0.51 7.93 -6.80
CA CYS A 86 1.80 8.46 -7.20
C CYS A 86 1.96 8.40 -8.72
N SER A 87 2.65 9.40 -9.29
CA SER A 87 3.08 9.38 -10.68
C SER A 87 4.55 8.97 -10.79
N HIS A 88 4.87 8.15 -11.79
CA HIS A 88 6.25 7.84 -12.15
C HIS A 88 7.01 9.10 -12.56
N VAL A 89 8.22 9.30 -12.04
CA VAL A 89 9.12 10.40 -12.42
C VAL A 89 10.32 9.87 -13.19
N SER A 90 11.00 8.86 -12.65
CA SER A 90 12.18 8.26 -13.28
C SER A 90 12.53 6.90 -12.66
N GLY A 91 13.52 6.22 -13.24
CA GLY A 91 13.92 4.88 -12.82
C GLY A 91 13.13 3.79 -13.54
N GLU A 92 13.67 2.58 -13.53
CA GLU A 92 13.08 1.41 -14.15
C GLU A 92 12.99 0.30 -13.11
N PRO A 93 11.87 -0.43 -13.04
CA PRO A 93 11.68 -1.46 -12.06
C PRO A 93 12.60 -2.65 -12.30
N GLY A 94 12.95 -3.32 -11.22
CA GLY A 94 13.77 -4.51 -11.18
C GLY A 94 13.96 -5.02 -9.75
N PRO A 95 14.73 -6.11 -9.56
CA PRO A 95 14.99 -6.68 -8.23
C PRO A 95 15.72 -5.68 -7.33
N SER A 96 15.52 -5.77 -6.02
CA SER A 96 16.24 -4.95 -5.03
C SER A 96 16.77 -5.83 -3.89
N ASP A 97 17.36 -5.22 -2.87
CA ASP A 97 17.73 -5.94 -1.65
C ASP A 97 16.48 -6.33 -0.81
N GLU A 98 15.32 -5.72 -1.10
CA GLU A 98 14.07 -5.86 -0.33
C GLU A 98 12.94 -6.56 -1.11
N SER A 99 13.04 -6.63 -2.44
CA SER A 99 12.07 -7.26 -3.34
C SER A 99 12.73 -8.25 -4.30
N ASN A 100 12.06 -9.38 -4.55
CA ASN A 100 12.55 -10.39 -5.49
C ASN A 100 12.56 -9.87 -6.93
N ASN A 101 11.57 -9.04 -7.27
CA ASN A 101 11.45 -8.35 -8.54
C ASN A 101 10.49 -7.15 -8.40
N SER A 102 10.49 -6.28 -9.40
CA SER A 102 9.42 -5.29 -9.60
C SER A 102 9.18 -5.07 -11.08
N GLU A 103 7.94 -4.75 -11.46
CA GLU A 103 7.52 -4.64 -12.86
C GLU A 103 6.41 -3.60 -13.05
N TRP A 104 6.36 -3.01 -14.24
CA TRP A 104 5.16 -2.31 -14.73
C TRP A 104 4.16 -3.34 -15.23
N VAL A 105 2.94 -3.32 -14.68
CA VAL A 105 1.86 -4.25 -15.03
C VAL A 105 0.71 -3.46 -15.65
N PRO A 106 0.20 -3.87 -16.83
CA PRO A 106 -0.97 -3.24 -17.43
C PRO A 106 -2.13 -3.21 -16.42
N ARG A 107 -2.82 -2.07 -16.32
CA ARG A 107 -3.84 -1.83 -15.28
C ARG A 107 -4.90 -2.94 -15.22
N GLU A 108 -5.29 -3.46 -16.37
CA GLU A 108 -6.27 -4.53 -16.54
C GLU A 108 -5.78 -5.90 -16.04
N GLU A 109 -4.47 -6.09 -15.90
CA GLU A 109 -3.85 -7.33 -15.44
C GLU A 109 -3.47 -7.28 -13.95
N VAL A 110 -3.43 -6.10 -13.33
CA VAL A 110 -2.95 -5.90 -11.95
C VAL A 110 -3.65 -6.81 -10.95
N LEU A 111 -4.98 -6.95 -11.04
CA LEU A 111 -5.76 -7.77 -10.12
C LEU A 111 -5.53 -9.29 -10.30
N THR A 112 -4.82 -9.72 -11.34
CA THR A 112 -4.48 -11.13 -11.53
C THR A 112 -3.18 -11.53 -10.83
N ARG A 113 -2.43 -10.57 -10.30
CA ARG A 113 -1.09 -10.80 -9.74
C ARG A 113 -1.07 -11.24 -8.28
N PRO A 114 -1.88 -10.68 -7.36
CA PRO A 114 -1.76 -11.01 -5.95
C PRO A 114 -2.14 -12.45 -5.65
N ASP A 115 -1.35 -13.13 -4.82
CA ASP A 115 -1.67 -14.46 -4.31
C ASP A 115 -2.68 -14.40 -3.15
N SER A 116 -2.81 -13.23 -2.50
CA SER A 116 -3.66 -13.01 -1.34
C SER A 116 -4.91 -12.21 -1.71
N GLU A 117 -6.09 -12.74 -1.34
CA GLU A 117 -7.38 -12.06 -1.50
C GLU A 117 -7.43 -10.70 -0.81
N PHE A 118 -6.77 -10.57 0.35
CA PHE A 118 -6.65 -9.31 1.05
C PHE A 118 -5.88 -8.24 0.26
N ILE A 119 -4.77 -8.62 -0.39
CA ILE A 119 -3.99 -7.69 -1.23
C ILE A 119 -4.77 -7.36 -2.51
N HIS A 120 -5.42 -8.37 -3.10
CA HIS A 120 -6.32 -8.18 -4.24
C HIS A 120 -7.41 -7.14 -3.95
N ASP A 121 -8.14 -7.30 -2.84
CA ASP A 121 -9.24 -6.41 -2.48
C ASP A 121 -8.75 -4.99 -2.18
N ARG A 122 -7.62 -4.85 -1.50
CA ARG A 122 -7.01 -3.54 -1.27
C ARG A 122 -6.60 -2.86 -2.57
N LEU A 123 -5.94 -3.59 -3.48
CA LEU A 123 -5.58 -3.07 -4.81
C LEU A 123 -6.82 -2.63 -5.58
N LYS A 124 -7.89 -3.41 -5.53
CA LYS A 124 -9.16 -3.07 -6.17
C LYS A 124 -9.74 -1.75 -5.63
N GLU A 125 -9.76 -1.56 -4.31
CA GLU A 125 -10.21 -0.32 -3.70
C GLU A 125 -9.30 0.87 -4.06
N MET A 126 -7.98 0.66 -4.09
CA MET A 126 -7.03 1.71 -4.49
C MET A 126 -7.17 2.06 -5.97
N LEU A 127 -7.45 1.10 -6.85
CA LEU A 127 -7.64 1.34 -8.28
C LEU A 127 -8.88 2.20 -8.59
N ASP A 128 -9.90 2.17 -7.73
CA ASP A 128 -11.14 2.96 -7.87
C ASP A 128 -10.96 4.44 -7.48
N TYR A 129 -9.71 4.93 -7.40
CA TYR A 129 -9.37 6.27 -6.92
C TYR A 129 -10.01 7.42 -7.72
N GLU A 130 -10.39 7.18 -8.98
CA GLU A 130 -11.00 8.19 -9.85
C GLU A 130 -12.39 8.57 -9.37
N GLU A 131 -13.12 7.60 -8.82
CA GLU A 131 -14.49 7.78 -8.35
C GLU A 131 -14.52 8.20 -6.87
N LYS A 132 -13.60 7.67 -6.05
CA LYS A 132 -13.61 7.86 -4.60
C LYS A 132 -12.23 7.84 -3.96
N SER A 133 -12.17 8.26 -2.71
CA SER A 133 -11.10 7.88 -1.79
C SER A 133 -11.75 7.16 -0.63
N VAL A 134 -11.12 6.15 -0.06
CA VAL A 134 -11.81 5.23 0.86
C VAL A 134 -11.15 5.18 2.24
N TYR A 135 -11.96 5.10 3.29
CA TYR A 135 -11.52 4.61 4.58
C TYR A 135 -12.11 3.23 4.85
N GLN A 136 -11.29 2.30 5.32
CA GLN A 136 -11.70 0.96 5.74
C GLN A 136 -11.07 0.59 7.07
N ALA A 137 -11.88 0.13 8.03
CA ALA A 137 -11.36 -0.54 9.22
C ALA A 137 -11.62 -2.05 9.12
N TYR A 138 -10.62 -2.83 9.48
CA TYR A 138 -10.67 -4.29 9.39
C TYR A 138 -9.87 -4.94 10.52
N GLN A 139 -10.01 -6.24 10.67
CA GLN A 139 -9.16 -7.05 11.54
C GLN A 139 -8.76 -8.34 10.83
N ASN A 140 -7.58 -8.86 11.16
CA ASN A 140 -7.16 -10.19 10.69
C ASN A 140 -8.13 -11.25 11.25
N ASP A 141 -8.55 -12.16 10.38
CA ASP A 141 -9.48 -13.25 10.67
C ASP A 141 -9.03 -14.52 9.94
N PRO A 142 -7.96 -15.20 10.40
CA PRO A 142 -7.36 -16.33 9.66
C PRO A 142 -8.28 -17.54 9.48
N GLY A 143 -9.39 -17.61 10.22
CA GLY A 143 -10.41 -18.65 10.08
C GLY A 143 -11.58 -18.24 9.18
N GLY A 144 -11.60 -17.00 8.69
CA GLY A 144 -12.60 -16.51 7.73
C GLY A 144 -12.22 -16.86 6.28
N PRO A 145 -13.17 -16.73 5.34
CA PRO A 145 -12.95 -17.06 3.94
C PRO A 145 -11.82 -16.23 3.33
N ASP A 146 -11.75 -14.93 3.65
CA ASP A 146 -10.85 -13.97 3.00
C ASP A 146 -9.58 -13.70 3.83
N GLY A 147 -9.45 -14.35 5.00
CA GLY A 147 -8.35 -14.13 5.95
C GLY A 147 -8.43 -12.81 6.75
N TYR A 148 -9.43 -11.97 6.48
CA TYR A 148 -9.74 -10.75 7.22
C TYR A 148 -11.24 -10.51 7.35
N ARG A 149 -11.62 -9.54 8.17
CA ARG A 149 -13.01 -9.11 8.33
C ARG A 149 -13.10 -7.59 8.30
N LEU A 150 -13.85 -7.07 7.33
CA LEU A 150 -14.20 -5.65 7.25
C LEU A 150 -15.18 -5.28 8.37
N LEU A 151 -14.94 -4.15 9.04
CA LEU A 151 -15.75 -3.65 10.15
C LEU A 151 -16.56 -2.42 9.74
N GLU A 152 -15.94 -1.54 8.96
CA GLU A 152 -16.58 -0.35 8.39
C GLU A 152 -15.87 0.08 7.10
N SER A 153 -16.60 0.74 6.21
CA SER A 153 -16.07 1.35 4.98
C SER A 153 -16.91 2.57 4.61
N PHE A 154 -16.26 3.66 4.23
CA PHE A 154 -16.93 4.87 3.72
C PHE A 154 -15.98 5.71 2.86
N ASP A 155 -16.55 6.54 2.01
CA ASP A 155 -15.80 7.45 1.13
C ASP A 155 -15.30 8.68 1.93
N LEU A 156 -14.11 9.15 1.59
CA LEU A 156 -13.43 10.32 2.18
C LEU A 156 -13.77 11.63 1.45
#